data_AF-A0A3R7RQX3-F1
#
_entry.id   AF-A0A3R7RQX3-F1
#
_cell.length_a   1.000
_cell.length_b   1.000
_cell.length_c   1.000
_cell.angle_alpha   90.00
_cell.angle_beta   90.00
_cell.angle_gamma   90.00
#
_symmetry.space_group_name_H-M   'P 1'
#
loop_
_entity.id
_entity.type
_entity.pdbx_description
1 polymer ?
#
loop_
_entity_poly.entity_id
_entity_poly.type
_entity_poly.pdbx_seq_one_letter_code
_entity_poly.pdbx_strand_id
1 'polypeptide(L)'
;MQTKPVSDREPLDPHPNGYLSLEAEFQQAAKKVANTPTASDEPDEILYSGPREERGEPPSFLSRVKKVAGRVVPYGGIVSTVFNLASVCVGAGILGLPAAANGSGLIMAFIYLIVIASFAIYSLHILGKTMEKTGIRTFETMAKQLIGDRFDYFVALIRWINSFGATVAYIISVGDILEPILKHSSGAPDYLRTTSGRRVITSLVWFVIMLPLVLPKQVNSLRYVSTLAVAFVLYFVIMLVIHSCEDGLENIHKVDGVTIKLFNTGNAAIEGLGVFMFSFLCQINCYEVYWEMKQRSAKRFTLCAAIAMILCFVLYVLTVFFGYMEFGSAVQSSILLMYNPVREPMVMVGYVGILVKLCAAYALQTMACRNAVYHCISWEVETLPYWKHFIAVIILSTAVLLCGLFIPNINTVFGLVGAICGGFLSFIFPALFYLYSGNWTLRSVGLFDYVATHALLFSGVIGIVFGTIASVYSTATT
;
A
#
# COMPACT_ATOMS: atom_id res chain seq x y z
N MET A 1 -31.57 -6.24 -87.55
CA MET A 1 -31.33 -7.58 -86.94
C MET A 1 -30.86 -7.35 -85.51
N GLN A 2 -31.65 -7.84 -84.56
CA GLN A 2 -31.36 -8.12 -83.15
C GLN A 2 -30.91 -7.02 -82.18
N THR A 3 -31.80 -6.82 -81.20
CA THR A 3 -31.69 -6.25 -79.86
C THR A 3 -30.77 -7.08 -78.94
N LYS A 4 -30.14 -6.42 -77.95
CA LYS A 4 -29.94 -6.90 -76.56
C LYS A 4 -29.49 -5.73 -75.64
N PRO A 5 -29.69 -5.81 -74.30
CA PRO A 5 -30.20 -4.69 -73.50
C PRO A 5 -29.27 -4.17 -72.38
N VAL A 6 -29.64 -2.99 -71.90
CA VAL A 6 -29.42 -2.33 -70.58
C VAL A 6 -28.60 -3.12 -69.55
N SER A 7 -27.46 -2.55 -69.13
CA SER A 7 -26.83 -2.84 -67.83
C SER A 7 -27.10 -1.72 -66.83
N ASP A 8 -27.16 -2.13 -65.58
CA ASP A 8 -27.67 -1.41 -64.42
C ASP A 8 -26.87 -0.16 -63.99
N ARG A 9 -27.59 0.67 -63.24
CA ARG A 9 -27.19 1.92 -62.57
C ARG A 9 -25.89 1.77 -61.76
N GLU A 10 -24.98 2.73 -61.91
CA GLU A 10 -23.98 3.06 -60.90
C GLU A 10 -24.66 3.63 -59.63
N PRO A 11 -24.26 3.19 -58.43
CA PRO A 11 -24.27 4.04 -57.26
C PRO A 11 -22.85 4.37 -56.81
N LEU A 12 -22.67 5.65 -56.48
CA LEU A 12 -21.48 6.31 -55.96
C LEU A 12 -20.61 5.43 -55.03
N ASP A 13 -19.32 5.48 -55.32
CA ASP A 13 -18.22 5.02 -54.47
C ASP A 13 -17.99 6.01 -53.30
N PRO A 14 -18.04 5.60 -52.02
CA PRO A 14 -17.47 6.38 -50.94
C PRO A 14 -16.29 5.62 -50.32
N HIS A 15 -15.08 6.03 -50.72
CA HIS A 15 -13.82 5.93 -49.99
C HIS A 15 -13.42 4.59 -49.34
N PRO A 16 -12.40 3.88 -49.86
CA PRO A 16 -11.69 2.89 -49.09
C PRO A 16 -10.55 3.53 -48.28
N ASN A 17 -10.22 2.91 -47.16
CA ASN A 17 -8.97 3.01 -46.38
C ASN A 17 -8.95 3.96 -45.18
N GLY A 18 -8.79 3.37 -43.99
CA GLY A 18 -8.41 4.11 -42.78
C GLY A 18 -8.31 3.25 -41.50
N TYR A 19 -9.10 2.18 -41.39
CA TYR A 19 -9.17 1.41 -40.14
C TYR A 19 -8.39 0.08 -40.14
N LEU A 20 -8.13 -0.53 -41.30
CA LEU A 20 -7.32 -1.76 -41.37
C LEU A 20 -5.80 -1.51 -41.29
N SER A 21 -5.33 -0.28 -41.52
CA SER A 21 -3.90 0.07 -41.46
C SER A 21 -3.40 0.20 -40.03
N LEU A 22 -4.23 0.69 -39.09
CA LEU A 22 -3.85 0.85 -37.69
C LEU A 22 -3.62 -0.47 -36.97
N GLU A 23 -4.51 -1.46 -37.15
CA GLU A 23 -4.34 -2.80 -36.54
C GLU A 23 -3.07 -3.50 -37.08
N ALA A 24 -2.78 -3.32 -38.37
CA ALA A 24 -1.57 -3.84 -39.01
C ALA A 24 -0.30 -3.11 -38.52
N GLU A 25 -0.35 -1.78 -38.37
CA GLU A 25 0.73 -0.99 -37.78
C GLU A 25 0.99 -1.34 -36.31
N PHE A 26 -0.06 -1.62 -35.52
CA PHE A 26 0.05 -2.10 -34.15
C PHE A 26 0.68 -3.49 -34.07
N GLN A 27 0.31 -4.43 -34.95
CA GLN A 27 0.96 -5.75 -34.99
C GLN A 27 2.41 -5.67 -35.48
N GLN A 28 2.72 -4.75 -36.39
CA GLN A 28 4.07 -4.57 -36.92
C GLN A 28 4.97 -3.84 -35.91
N ALA A 29 4.42 -2.91 -35.13
CA ALA A 29 5.09 -2.31 -33.97
C ALA A 29 5.32 -3.34 -32.86
N ALA A 30 4.33 -4.21 -32.55
CA ALA A 30 4.47 -5.28 -31.58
C ALA A 30 5.54 -6.31 -31.99
N LYS A 31 5.63 -6.65 -33.28
CA LYS A 31 6.71 -7.51 -33.82
C LYS A 31 8.08 -6.82 -33.82
N LYS A 32 8.15 -5.51 -34.04
CA LYS A 32 9.40 -4.75 -33.93
C LYS A 32 9.90 -4.69 -32.49
N VAL A 33 9.02 -4.50 -31.51
CA VAL A 33 9.37 -4.51 -30.08
C VAL A 33 9.80 -5.91 -29.61
N ALA A 34 9.16 -6.98 -30.12
CA ALA A 34 9.58 -8.36 -29.83
C ALA A 34 10.95 -8.72 -30.41
N ASN A 35 11.41 -8.01 -31.45
CA ASN A 35 12.67 -8.27 -32.16
C ASN A 35 13.73 -7.18 -31.92
N THR A 36 13.51 -6.23 -30.99
CA THR A 36 14.54 -5.26 -30.62
C THR A 36 15.45 -5.94 -29.59
N PRO A 37 16.76 -6.14 -29.87
CA PRO A 37 17.66 -6.73 -28.89
C PRO A 37 17.71 -5.79 -27.69
N THR A 38 17.17 -6.25 -26.57
CA THR A 38 17.38 -5.57 -25.29
C THR A 38 18.75 -5.97 -24.78
N ALA A 39 19.42 -5.11 -24.01
CA ALA A 39 20.75 -5.36 -23.43
C ALA A 39 20.77 -6.51 -22.38
N SER A 40 19.87 -7.49 -22.51
CA SER A 40 19.75 -8.71 -21.72
C SER A 40 19.68 -9.99 -22.58
N ASP A 41 20.04 -9.91 -23.87
CA ASP A 41 20.17 -11.08 -24.76
C ASP A 41 21.59 -11.69 -24.75
N GLU A 42 22.45 -11.27 -23.82
CA GLU A 42 23.62 -12.07 -23.44
C GLU A 42 23.17 -13.16 -22.45
N PRO A 43 23.57 -14.44 -22.64
CA PRO A 43 23.35 -15.43 -21.61
C PRO A 43 23.96 -14.92 -20.30
N ASP A 44 23.16 -14.82 -19.24
CA ASP A 44 23.59 -14.54 -17.87
C ASP A 44 24.57 -15.62 -17.40
N GLU A 45 25.80 -15.56 -17.89
CA GLU A 45 26.92 -16.41 -17.51
C GLU A 45 28.04 -15.53 -16.95
N ILE A 46 27.70 -14.68 -15.96
CA ILE A 46 28.71 -14.04 -15.12
C ILE A 46 28.28 -14.09 -13.65
N LEU A 47 29.01 -14.94 -12.91
CA LEU A 47 29.23 -14.97 -11.46
C LEU A 47 28.18 -15.61 -10.52
N TYR A 48 27.74 -16.83 -10.85
CA TYR A 48 27.55 -17.83 -9.77
C TYR A 48 28.92 -18.38 -9.35
N SER A 49 29.65 -17.64 -8.51
CA SER A 49 30.47 -18.33 -7.53
C SER A 49 29.50 -18.97 -6.55
N GLY A 50 29.27 -20.29 -6.67
CA GLY A 50 28.78 -21.08 -5.55
C GLY A 50 29.61 -20.74 -4.31
N PRO A 51 29.06 -20.85 -3.08
CA PRO A 51 29.81 -20.49 -1.89
C PRO A 51 31.13 -21.27 -1.93
N ARG A 52 32.25 -20.54 -2.14
CA ARG A 52 33.56 -21.11 -1.83
C ARG A 52 33.44 -21.51 -0.36
N GLU A 53 33.66 -22.78 -0.09
CA GLU A 53 33.89 -23.25 1.27
C GLU A 53 35.09 -22.48 1.82
N GLU A 54 34.82 -21.33 2.45
CA GLU A 54 35.71 -20.75 3.43
C GLU A 54 35.75 -21.73 4.59
N ARG A 55 36.68 -22.67 4.46
CA ARG A 55 37.15 -23.54 5.52
C ARG A 55 37.63 -22.63 6.66
N GLY A 56 36.85 -22.51 7.74
CA GLY A 56 37.43 -22.19 9.04
C GLY A 56 36.71 -21.30 10.05
N GLU A 57 35.48 -20.82 9.84
CA GLU A 57 34.78 -20.05 10.91
C GLU A 57 33.44 -20.68 11.32
N PRO A 58 33.14 -20.77 12.65
CA PRO A 58 31.85 -21.27 13.10
C PRO A 58 30.74 -20.36 12.58
N PRO A 59 29.62 -20.91 12.07
CA PRO A 59 28.57 -20.10 11.47
C PRO A 59 28.00 -19.15 12.52
N SER A 60 28.19 -17.85 12.31
CA SER A 60 27.61 -16.79 13.14
C SER A 60 26.10 -17.01 13.30
N PHE A 61 25.54 -16.65 14.46
CA PHE A 61 24.09 -16.80 14.72
C PHE A 61 23.24 -16.24 13.56
N LEU A 62 23.64 -15.09 13.00
CA LEU A 62 23.00 -14.46 11.85
C LEU A 62 23.01 -15.32 10.58
N SER A 63 24.09 -16.06 10.30
CA SER A 63 24.15 -16.97 9.14
C SER A 63 23.24 -18.18 9.31
N ARG A 64 23.11 -18.72 10.53
CA ARG A 64 22.17 -19.80 10.84
C ARG A 64 20.72 -19.33 10.73
N VAL A 65 20.40 -18.16 11.27
CA VAL A 65 19.07 -17.53 11.14
C VAL A 65 18.74 -17.27 9.67
N LYS A 66 19.66 -16.71 8.88
CA LYS A 66 19.46 -16.51 7.43
C LYS A 66 19.21 -17.81 6.68
N LYS A 67 19.91 -18.89 7.02
CA LYS A 67 19.75 -20.21 6.38
C LYS A 67 18.41 -20.87 6.72
N VAL A 68 17.94 -20.73 7.96
CA VAL A 68 16.60 -21.19 8.37
C VAL A 68 15.52 -20.33 7.71
N ALA A 69 15.65 -19.00 7.76
CA ALA A 69 14.71 -18.07 7.16
C ALA A 69 14.62 -18.25 5.63
N GLY A 70 15.73 -18.55 4.95
CA GLY A 70 15.75 -18.86 3.51
C GLY A 70 15.12 -20.21 3.14
N ARG A 71 15.00 -21.15 4.09
CA ARG A 71 14.22 -22.39 3.91
C ARG A 71 12.73 -22.17 4.15
N VAL A 72 12.36 -21.39 5.16
CA VAL A 72 10.95 -21.10 5.52
C VAL A 72 10.31 -20.19 4.47
N VAL A 73 11.06 -19.22 3.96
CA VAL A 73 10.63 -18.31 2.92
C VAL A 73 11.65 -18.44 1.77
N PRO A 74 11.32 -19.10 0.64
CA PRO A 74 12.20 -19.24 -0.53
C PRO A 74 12.03 -18.09 -1.54
N TYR A 75 13.11 -17.62 -2.17
CA TYR A 75 13.10 -16.38 -2.98
C TYR A 75 12.10 -16.47 -4.14
N GLY A 76 11.26 -15.45 -4.31
CA GLY A 76 10.21 -15.42 -5.33
C GLY A 76 9.13 -16.51 -5.19
N GLY A 77 9.06 -17.21 -4.05
CA GLY A 77 8.02 -18.21 -3.76
C GLY A 77 6.75 -17.60 -3.18
N ILE A 78 5.66 -18.38 -3.19
CA ILE A 78 4.31 -17.97 -2.74
C ILE A 78 4.33 -17.30 -1.37
N VAL A 79 4.97 -17.92 -0.37
CA VAL A 79 5.05 -17.40 1.01
C VAL A 79 5.74 -16.03 1.05
N SER A 80 6.79 -15.84 0.23
CA SER A 80 7.49 -14.56 0.12
C SER A 80 6.61 -13.48 -0.48
N THR A 81 5.91 -13.80 -1.56
CA THR A 81 5.00 -12.90 -2.26
C THR A 81 3.85 -12.48 -1.36
N VAL A 82 3.26 -13.44 -0.63
CA VAL A 82 2.19 -13.20 0.35
C VAL A 82 2.67 -12.25 1.45
N PHE A 83 3.81 -12.53 2.09
CA PHE A 83 4.32 -11.67 3.15
C PHE A 83 4.78 -10.30 2.66
N ASN A 84 5.32 -10.20 1.44
CA ASN A 84 5.66 -8.90 0.84
C ASN A 84 4.40 -8.05 0.66
N LEU A 85 3.36 -8.59 0.00
CA LEU A 85 2.07 -7.88 -0.17
C LEU A 85 1.41 -7.55 1.16
N ALA A 86 1.39 -8.51 2.09
CA ALA A 86 0.81 -8.29 3.41
C ALA A 86 1.57 -7.23 4.21
N SER A 87 2.91 -7.19 4.16
CA SER A 87 3.67 -6.18 4.91
C SER A 87 3.44 -4.75 4.41
N VAL A 88 3.22 -4.60 3.09
CA VAL A 88 2.88 -3.29 2.49
C VAL A 88 1.47 -2.88 2.89
N CYS A 89 0.53 -3.81 2.84
CA CYS A 89 -0.86 -3.59 3.23
C CYS A 89 -0.98 -3.25 4.73
N VAL A 90 -0.37 -4.06 5.60
CA VAL A 90 -0.34 -3.92 7.05
C VAL A 90 0.61 -2.78 7.44
N GLY A 91 0.17 -1.57 7.11
CA GLY A 91 0.79 -0.27 7.34
C GLY A 91 0.49 0.27 8.74
N ALA A 92 0.62 1.58 8.90
CA ALA A 92 0.15 2.26 10.11
C ALA A 92 -1.38 2.42 10.12
N GLY A 93 -2.06 2.14 9.00
CA GLY A 93 -3.52 2.22 8.88
C GLY A 93 -4.25 1.38 9.93
N ILE A 94 -3.70 0.22 10.30
CA ILE A 94 -4.24 -0.65 11.36
C ILE A 94 -4.44 0.08 12.70
N LEU A 95 -3.58 1.06 13.01
CA LEU A 95 -3.59 1.80 14.26
C LEU A 95 -4.76 2.80 14.35
N GLY A 96 -5.28 3.26 13.21
CA GLY A 96 -6.41 4.17 13.10
C GLY A 96 -7.76 3.49 12.86
N LEU A 97 -7.78 2.17 12.60
CA LEU A 97 -9.01 1.43 12.28
C LEU A 97 -10.07 1.46 13.39
N PRO A 98 -9.73 1.33 14.69
CA PRO A 98 -10.74 1.41 15.75
C PRO A 98 -11.35 2.81 15.88
N ALA A 99 -10.56 3.87 15.69
CA ALA A 99 -11.08 5.25 15.63
C ALA A 99 -11.97 5.46 14.39
N ALA A 100 -11.62 4.89 13.24
CA ALA A 100 -12.48 4.91 12.06
C ALA A 100 -13.84 4.23 12.34
N ALA A 101 -13.84 3.13 13.09
CA ALA A 101 -15.06 2.46 13.54
C ALA A 101 -15.87 3.29 14.55
N ASN A 102 -15.22 4.09 15.41
CA ASN A 102 -15.90 5.06 16.29
C ASN A 102 -16.64 6.15 15.48
N GLY A 103 -16.06 6.58 14.35
CA GLY A 103 -16.69 7.49 13.39
C GLY A 103 -17.88 6.83 12.68
N SER A 104 -17.63 5.78 11.91
CA SER A 104 -18.63 5.14 11.03
C SER A 104 -19.69 4.29 11.75
N GLY A 105 -19.35 3.76 12.92
CA GLY A 105 -20.05 2.67 13.59
C GLY A 105 -19.47 1.30 13.25
N LEU A 106 -19.57 0.35 14.19
CA LEU A 106 -18.94 -0.97 14.12
C LEU A 106 -19.46 -1.83 12.96
N ILE A 107 -20.77 -1.84 12.71
CA ILE A 107 -21.35 -2.67 11.64
C ILE A 107 -20.95 -2.11 10.27
N MET A 108 -20.96 -0.79 10.12
CA MET A 108 -20.49 -0.13 8.89
C MET A 108 -19.00 -0.40 8.65
N ALA A 109 -18.18 -0.39 9.71
CA ALA A 109 -16.75 -0.74 9.61
C ALA A 109 -16.55 -2.16 9.03
N PHE A 110 -17.32 -3.16 9.49
CA PHE A 110 -17.23 -4.52 8.91
C PHE A 110 -17.69 -4.59 7.46
N ILE A 111 -18.76 -3.88 7.10
CA ILE A 111 -19.21 -3.78 5.70
C ILE A 111 -18.09 -3.16 4.85
N TYR A 112 -17.47 -2.08 5.31
CA TYR A 112 -16.33 -1.45 4.61
C TYR A 112 -15.15 -2.40 4.47
N LEU A 113 -14.76 -3.11 5.53
CA LEU A 113 -13.66 -4.07 5.47
C LEU A 113 -13.94 -5.17 4.41
N ILE A 114 -15.15 -5.71 4.36
CA ILE A 114 -15.53 -6.77 3.40
C ILE A 114 -15.51 -6.25 1.97
N VAL A 115 -16.15 -5.09 1.73
CA VAL A 115 -16.27 -4.50 0.38
C VAL A 115 -14.90 -4.08 -0.14
N ILE A 116 -14.12 -3.37 0.67
CA ILE A 116 -12.79 -2.87 0.26
C ILE A 116 -11.82 -4.03 0.07
N ALA A 117 -11.82 -5.06 0.94
CA ALA A 117 -10.97 -6.24 0.75
C ALA A 117 -11.32 -6.97 -0.55
N SER A 118 -12.61 -7.14 -0.85
CA SER A 118 -13.08 -7.78 -2.08
C SER A 118 -12.61 -7.02 -3.33
N PHE A 119 -12.77 -5.69 -3.32
CA PHE A 119 -12.29 -4.84 -4.41
C PHE A 119 -10.78 -4.80 -4.53
N ALA A 120 -10.03 -4.82 -3.42
CA ALA A 120 -8.58 -4.84 -3.45
C ALA A 120 -8.04 -6.17 -4.02
N ILE A 121 -8.66 -7.31 -3.69
CA ILE A 121 -8.33 -8.61 -4.31
C ILE A 121 -8.60 -8.58 -5.82
N TYR A 122 -9.78 -8.07 -6.21
CA TYR A 122 -10.14 -7.97 -7.62
C TYR A 122 -9.22 -7.02 -8.41
N SER A 123 -8.87 -5.89 -7.81
CA SER A 123 -7.91 -4.92 -8.34
C SER A 123 -6.53 -5.54 -8.60
N LEU A 124 -5.99 -6.29 -7.64
CA LEU A 124 -4.73 -7.02 -7.81
C LEU A 124 -4.84 -8.12 -8.88
N HIS A 125 -6.00 -8.76 -8.99
CA HIS A 125 -6.26 -9.77 -10.02
C HIS A 125 -6.14 -9.18 -11.44
N ILE A 126 -6.82 -8.06 -11.70
CA ILE A 126 -6.80 -7.40 -13.02
C ILE A 126 -5.45 -6.75 -13.32
N LEU A 127 -4.74 -6.22 -12.31
CA LEU A 127 -3.35 -5.81 -12.46
C LEU A 127 -2.44 -6.99 -12.83
N GLY A 128 -2.63 -8.15 -12.20
CA GLY A 128 -1.93 -9.38 -12.54
C GLY A 128 -2.11 -9.79 -13.99
N LYS A 129 -3.35 -9.74 -14.49
CA LYS A 129 -3.69 -10.04 -15.90
C LYS A 129 -3.06 -9.05 -16.87
N THR A 130 -3.13 -7.75 -16.57
CA THR A 130 -2.55 -6.71 -17.44
C THR A 130 -1.02 -6.78 -17.47
N MET A 131 -0.36 -7.07 -16.34
CA MET A 131 1.08 -7.32 -16.29
C MET A 131 1.49 -8.55 -17.12
N GLU A 132 0.75 -9.66 -17.01
CA GLU A 132 1.00 -10.87 -17.81
C GLU A 132 0.81 -10.63 -19.31
N LYS A 133 -0.21 -9.85 -19.69
CA LYS A 133 -0.55 -9.56 -21.10
C LYS A 133 0.44 -8.60 -21.76
N THR A 134 0.87 -7.56 -21.05
CA THR A 134 1.68 -6.47 -21.62
C THR A 134 3.18 -6.66 -21.42
N GLY A 135 3.60 -7.44 -20.41
CA GLY A 135 5.00 -7.58 -20.04
C GLY A 135 5.62 -6.33 -19.38
N ILE A 136 4.81 -5.32 -19.05
CA ILE A 136 5.29 -4.05 -18.47
C ILE A 136 5.65 -4.24 -16.99
N ARG A 137 6.76 -3.62 -16.58
CA ARG A 137 7.37 -3.82 -15.25
C ARG A 137 7.06 -2.75 -14.21
N THR A 138 6.50 -1.62 -14.60
CA THR A 138 6.25 -0.51 -13.69
C THR A 138 4.82 0.02 -13.85
N PHE A 139 4.31 0.60 -12.78
CA PHE A 139 2.96 1.13 -12.72
C PHE A 139 2.82 2.36 -13.67
N GLU A 140 3.81 3.24 -13.70
CA GLU A 140 3.85 4.44 -14.56
C GLU A 140 3.98 4.09 -16.04
N THR A 141 4.84 3.14 -16.40
CA THR A 141 5.00 2.76 -17.81
C THR A 141 3.73 2.06 -18.32
N MET A 142 2.99 1.37 -17.47
CA MET A 142 1.70 0.81 -17.87
C MET A 142 0.68 1.90 -18.18
N ALA A 143 0.62 2.93 -17.34
CA ALA A 143 -0.19 4.13 -17.60
C ALA A 143 0.19 4.81 -18.92
N LYS A 144 1.50 4.99 -19.16
CA LYS A 144 2.02 5.57 -20.40
C LYS A 144 1.55 4.82 -21.64
N GLN A 145 1.73 3.50 -21.65
CA GLN A 145 1.49 2.68 -22.83
C GLN A 145 0.00 2.46 -23.12
N LEU A 146 -0.85 2.38 -22.09
CA LEU A 146 -2.27 2.07 -22.27
C LEU A 146 -3.14 3.31 -22.49
N ILE A 147 -2.79 4.44 -21.87
CA ILE A 147 -3.66 5.63 -21.82
C ILE A 147 -3.00 6.83 -22.51
N GLY A 148 -1.69 7.02 -22.33
CA GLY A 148 -0.91 8.01 -23.07
C GLY A 148 0.21 8.69 -22.27
N ASP A 149 1.04 9.45 -22.98
CA ASP A 149 2.32 10.01 -22.51
C ASP A 149 2.26 11.04 -21.38
N ARG A 150 1.07 11.52 -21.01
CA ARG A 150 0.90 12.46 -19.89
C ARG A 150 0.32 11.78 -18.63
N PHE A 151 -0.27 10.60 -18.80
CA PHE A 151 -0.98 9.91 -17.73
C PHE A 151 0.00 9.23 -16.75
N ASP A 152 1.21 8.91 -17.21
CA ASP A 152 2.30 8.42 -16.37
C ASP A 152 2.72 9.41 -15.29
N TYR A 153 2.84 10.71 -15.61
CA TYR A 153 3.14 11.76 -14.63
C TYR A 153 2.02 11.91 -13.59
N PHE A 154 0.75 11.79 -14.00
CA PHE A 154 -0.38 11.83 -13.09
C PHE A 154 -0.35 10.64 -12.11
N VAL A 155 -0.11 9.44 -12.63
CA VAL A 155 0.04 8.23 -11.84
C VAL A 155 1.25 8.32 -10.89
N ALA A 156 2.39 8.83 -11.38
CA ALA A 156 3.58 9.07 -10.57
C ALA A 156 3.29 10.06 -9.43
N LEU A 157 2.54 11.13 -9.71
CA LEU A 157 2.10 12.11 -8.69
C LEU A 157 1.23 11.45 -7.61
N ILE A 158 0.23 10.65 -8.00
CA ILE A 158 -0.62 9.95 -7.02
C ILE A 158 0.19 8.94 -6.20
N ARG A 159 1.10 8.17 -6.82
CA ARG A 159 2.01 7.26 -6.09
C ARG A 159 2.93 8.03 -5.13
N TRP A 160 3.40 9.21 -5.54
CA TRP A 160 4.21 10.09 -4.70
C TRP A 160 3.42 10.63 -3.50
N ILE A 161 2.21 11.15 -3.70
CA ILE A 161 1.32 11.64 -2.62
C ILE A 161 1.04 10.51 -1.63
N ASN A 162 0.74 9.30 -2.13
CA ASN A 162 0.53 8.13 -1.28
C ASN A 162 1.75 7.83 -0.41
N SER A 163 2.92 7.78 -1.05
CA SER A 163 4.17 7.44 -0.38
C SER A 163 4.53 8.47 0.67
N PHE A 164 4.45 9.76 0.30
CA PHE A 164 4.71 10.88 1.19
C PHE A 164 3.75 10.84 2.39
N GLY A 165 2.44 10.73 2.14
CA GLY A 165 1.42 10.65 3.18
C GLY A 165 1.61 9.48 4.15
N ALA A 166 1.91 8.28 3.62
CA ALA A 166 2.21 7.12 4.45
C ALA A 166 3.46 7.34 5.34
N THR A 167 4.53 7.93 4.80
CA THR A 167 5.73 8.23 5.60
C THR A 167 5.48 9.29 6.68
N VAL A 168 4.64 10.29 6.42
CA VAL A 168 4.19 11.28 7.42
C VAL A 168 3.43 10.57 8.54
N ALA A 169 2.49 9.68 8.19
CA ALA A 169 1.72 8.93 9.17
C ALA A 169 2.59 8.00 10.04
N TYR A 170 3.69 7.46 9.50
CA TYR A 170 4.64 6.68 10.29
C TYR A 170 5.38 7.52 11.33
N ILE A 171 5.74 8.76 11.01
CA ILE A 171 6.35 9.69 11.99
C ILE A 171 5.34 10.04 13.09
N ILE A 172 4.08 10.30 12.73
CA ILE A 172 3.00 10.54 13.72
C ILE A 172 2.85 9.32 14.62
N SER A 173 2.81 8.11 14.04
CA SER A 173 2.71 6.85 14.78
C SER A 173 3.85 6.63 15.76
N VAL A 174 5.09 6.99 15.40
CA VAL A 174 6.23 6.95 16.35
C VAL A 174 6.01 7.92 17.50
N GLY A 175 5.49 9.11 17.22
CA GLY A 175 5.07 10.05 18.26
C GLY A 175 3.99 9.48 19.18
N ASP A 176 3.03 8.73 18.63
CA ASP A 176 1.94 8.09 19.38
C ASP A 176 2.44 6.90 20.23
N ILE A 177 3.48 6.19 19.80
CA ILE A 177 4.16 5.16 20.62
C ILE A 177 4.87 5.82 21.81
N LEU A 178 5.55 6.94 21.57
CA LEU A 178 6.34 7.62 22.59
C LEU A 178 5.47 8.31 23.64
N GLU A 179 4.27 8.78 23.27
CA GLU A 179 3.42 9.54 24.18
C GLU A 179 3.02 8.76 25.45
N PRO A 180 2.44 7.54 25.39
CA PRO A 180 2.12 6.76 26.56
C PRO A 180 3.37 6.31 27.34
N ILE A 181 4.47 6.02 26.66
CA ILE A 181 5.74 5.64 27.31
C ILE A 181 6.24 6.79 28.19
N LEU A 182 6.23 8.03 27.68
CA LEU A 182 6.74 9.20 28.39
C LEU A 182 5.78 9.68 29.49
N LYS A 183 4.47 9.63 29.24
CA LYS A 183 3.44 10.02 30.22
C LYS A 183 3.45 9.11 31.45
N HIS A 184 3.60 7.80 31.26
CA HIS A 184 3.52 6.83 32.35
C HIS A 184 4.86 6.47 32.99
N SER A 185 5.99 6.90 32.39
CA SER A 185 7.31 6.69 32.98
C SER A 185 7.55 7.65 34.14
N SER A 186 7.79 7.10 35.34
CA SER A 186 8.11 7.86 36.55
C SER A 186 9.45 8.60 36.46
N GLY A 187 10.39 8.12 35.63
CA GLY A 187 11.72 8.70 35.44
C GLY A 187 11.83 9.73 34.31
N ALA A 188 10.75 9.99 33.55
CA ALA A 188 10.79 10.95 32.45
C ALA A 188 10.76 12.41 32.97
N PRO A 189 11.69 13.29 32.54
CA PRO A 189 11.64 14.71 32.84
C PRO A 189 10.32 15.35 32.36
N ASP A 190 9.79 16.31 33.12
CA ASP A 190 8.50 16.95 32.81
C ASP A 190 8.48 17.62 31.43
N TYR A 191 9.61 18.17 30.97
CA TYR A 191 9.73 18.71 29.61
C TYR A 191 9.41 17.67 28.53
N LEU A 192 9.88 16.43 28.68
CA LEU A 192 9.67 15.36 27.69
C LEU A 192 8.20 14.90 27.63
N ARG A 193 7.42 15.16 28.68
CA ARG A 193 5.97 14.90 28.72
C ARG A 193 5.16 15.97 27.98
N THR A 194 5.74 17.15 27.74
CA THR A 194 5.09 18.19 26.94
C THR A 194 5.09 17.84 25.45
N THR A 195 4.17 18.42 24.68
CA THR A 195 4.12 18.25 23.22
C THR A 195 5.43 18.64 22.53
N SER A 196 6.08 19.71 23.01
CA SER A 196 7.37 20.17 22.48
C SER A 196 8.50 19.17 22.77
N GLY A 197 8.59 18.66 23.99
CA GLY A 197 9.60 17.65 24.35
C GLY A 197 9.38 16.33 23.61
N ARG A 198 8.11 15.92 23.43
CA ARG A 198 7.76 14.75 22.61
C ARG A 198 8.21 14.92 21.17
N ARG A 199 7.97 16.08 20.55
CA ARG A 199 8.46 16.38 19.19
C ARG A 199 9.98 16.28 19.07
N VAL A 200 10.72 16.69 20.10
CA VAL A 200 12.19 16.55 20.15
C VAL A 200 12.59 15.08 20.18
N ILE A 201 11.97 14.24 21.01
CA ILE A 201 12.29 12.80 21.05
C ILE A 201 11.90 12.11 19.74
N THR A 202 10.73 12.41 19.18
CA THR A 202 10.34 11.87 17.86
C THR A 202 11.35 12.25 16.79
N SER A 203 11.84 13.50 16.80
CA SER A 203 12.89 13.97 15.88
C SER A 203 14.22 13.25 16.10
N LEU A 204 14.57 12.96 17.36
CA LEU A 204 15.78 12.21 17.70
C LEU A 204 15.70 10.76 17.22
N VAL A 205 14.56 10.09 17.46
CA VAL A 205 14.31 8.72 16.95
C VAL A 205 14.37 8.71 15.42
N TRP A 206 13.77 9.71 14.78
CA TRP A 206 13.87 9.86 13.33
C TRP A 206 15.32 10.05 12.87
N PHE A 207 16.09 10.93 13.50
CA PHE A 207 17.46 11.24 13.11
C PHE A 207 18.43 10.07 13.31
N VAL A 208 18.27 9.32 14.41
CA VAL A 208 19.17 8.22 14.79
C VAL A 208 18.78 6.90 14.13
N ILE A 209 17.48 6.66 13.91
CA ILE A 209 16.99 5.36 13.44
C ILE A 209 16.42 5.50 12.02
N MET A 210 15.39 6.32 11.81
CA MET A 210 14.66 6.31 10.53
C MET A 210 15.47 6.89 9.36
N LEU A 211 16.15 8.02 9.55
CA LEU A 211 16.90 8.70 8.49
C LEU A 211 18.06 7.83 7.96
N PRO A 212 18.93 7.23 8.81
CA PRO A 212 20.02 6.36 8.34
C PRO A 212 19.54 5.18 7.49
N LEU A 213 18.32 4.68 7.75
CA LEU A 213 17.74 3.58 7.00
C LEU A 213 17.39 3.94 5.55
N VAL A 214 17.21 5.23 5.22
CA VAL A 214 16.85 5.70 3.87
C VAL A 214 18.05 6.12 3.03
N LEU A 215 19.19 6.40 3.66
CA LEU A 215 20.42 6.83 2.98
C LEU A 215 20.99 5.82 1.96
N PRO A 216 20.88 4.49 2.17
CA PRO A 216 21.32 3.53 1.17
C PRO A 216 20.51 3.65 -0.13
N LYS A 217 21.21 3.60 -1.28
CA LYS A 217 20.56 3.63 -2.60
C LYS A 217 19.62 2.43 -2.83
N GLN A 218 19.95 1.27 -2.27
CA GLN A 218 19.23 0.00 -2.45
C GLN A 218 19.10 -0.77 -1.12
N VAL A 219 17.95 -1.41 -0.90
CA VAL A 219 17.70 -2.30 0.25
C VAL A 219 17.54 -3.74 -0.25
N ASN A 220 18.65 -4.46 -0.33
CA ASN A 220 18.66 -5.84 -0.87
C ASN A 220 18.09 -6.90 0.09
N SER A 221 17.57 -6.51 1.26
CA SER A 221 17.07 -7.42 2.30
C SER A 221 15.57 -7.27 2.59
N LEU A 222 14.83 -6.63 1.69
CA LEU A 222 13.41 -6.28 1.86
C LEU A 222 12.54 -7.46 2.32
N ARG A 223 12.73 -8.64 1.72
CA ARG A 223 12.01 -9.85 2.08
C ARG A 223 12.05 -10.22 3.57
N TYR A 224 13.23 -10.23 4.18
CA TYR A 224 13.38 -10.60 5.60
C TYR A 224 12.73 -9.56 6.51
N VAL A 225 12.80 -8.29 6.09
CA VAL A 225 12.16 -7.17 6.76
C VAL A 225 10.63 -7.29 6.68
N SER A 226 10.06 -7.65 5.52
CA SER A 226 8.62 -7.87 5.32
C SER A 226 8.08 -8.99 6.21
N THR A 227 8.75 -10.13 6.26
CA THR A 227 8.32 -11.27 7.11
C THR A 227 8.35 -10.89 8.60
N LEU A 228 9.41 -10.23 9.04
CA LEU A 228 9.52 -9.77 10.42
C LEU A 228 8.47 -8.70 10.77
N ALA A 229 8.20 -7.77 9.84
CA ALA A 229 7.18 -6.73 10.00
C ALA A 229 5.78 -7.33 10.20
N VAL A 230 5.40 -8.33 9.38
CA VAL A 230 4.12 -9.01 9.53
C VAL A 230 4.06 -9.75 10.87
N ALA A 231 5.13 -10.42 11.29
CA ALA A 231 5.19 -11.10 12.58
C ALA A 231 4.98 -10.14 13.78
N PHE A 232 5.56 -8.94 13.75
CA PHE A 232 5.33 -7.94 14.80
C PHE A 232 3.89 -7.45 14.84
N VAL A 233 3.23 -7.30 13.69
CA VAL A 233 1.83 -6.90 13.67
C VAL A 233 0.92 -8.04 14.13
N LEU A 234 1.23 -9.29 13.75
CA LEU A 234 0.52 -10.46 14.31
C LEU A 234 0.61 -10.47 15.84
N TYR A 235 1.80 -10.25 16.40
CA TYR A 235 1.98 -10.14 17.84
C TYR A 235 1.14 -9.01 18.44
N PHE A 236 1.16 -7.83 17.82
CA PHE A 236 0.37 -6.67 18.28
C PHE A 236 -1.14 -6.99 18.31
N VAL A 237 -1.67 -7.63 17.27
CA VAL A 237 -3.10 -8.02 17.23
C VAL A 237 -3.40 -9.08 18.29
N ILE A 238 -2.54 -10.06 18.49
CA ILE A 238 -2.72 -11.07 19.56
C ILE A 238 -2.70 -10.40 20.94
N MET A 239 -1.79 -9.46 21.16
CA MET A 239 -1.70 -8.68 22.39
C MET A 239 -2.98 -7.89 22.65
N LEU A 240 -3.48 -7.19 21.63
CA LEU A 240 -4.74 -6.46 21.68
C LEU A 240 -5.92 -7.38 22.04
N VAL A 241 -6.02 -8.56 21.44
CA VAL A 241 -7.09 -9.54 21.73
C VAL A 241 -7.02 -10.02 23.18
N ILE A 242 -5.82 -10.37 23.66
CA ILE A 242 -5.63 -10.87 25.03
C ILE A 242 -6.00 -9.78 26.04
N HIS A 243 -5.48 -8.56 25.85
CA HIS A 243 -5.76 -7.44 26.75
C HIS A 243 -7.26 -7.10 26.79
N SER A 244 -7.91 -7.02 25.63
CA SER A 244 -9.35 -6.79 25.53
C SER A 244 -10.18 -7.87 26.24
N CYS A 245 -9.76 -9.14 26.16
CA CYS A 245 -10.40 -10.23 26.89
C CYS A 245 -10.15 -10.21 28.40
N GLU A 246 -8.95 -9.82 28.85
CA GLU A 246 -8.60 -9.71 30.28
C GLU A 246 -9.34 -8.56 30.97
N ASP A 247 -9.56 -7.44 30.27
CA ASP A 247 -10.39 -6.33 30.73
C ASP A 247 -11.90 -6.67 30.73
N GLY A 248 -12.29 -7.88 30.32
CA GLY A 248 -13.65 -8.39 30.43
C GLY A 248 -14.68 -7.73 29.50
N LEU A 249 -14.23 -6.92 28.54
CA LEU A 249 -15.07 -6.10 27.66
C LEU A 249 -16.15 -5.33 28.45
N GLU A 250 -15.77 -4.70 29.56
CA GLU A 250 -16.71 -4.02 30.48
C GLU A 250 -17.61 -2.99 29.79
N ASN A 251 -17.16 -2.38 28.69
CA ASN A 251 -17.90 -1.40 27.91
C ASN A 251 -19.07 -1.98 27.09
N ILE A 252 -19.20 -3.32 27.01
CA ILE A 252 -20.43 -3.95 26.51
C ILE A 252 -21.63 -3.66 27.43
N HIS A 253 -21.38 -3.46 28.73
CA HIS A 253 -22.42 -3.34 29.76
C HIS A 253 -22.56 -1.93 30.34
N LYS A 254 -21.64 -1.00 30.04
CA LYS A 254 -21.68 0.38 30.55
C LYS A 254 -22.49 1.29 29.61
N VAL A 255 -23.69 1.66 30.05
CA VAL A 255 -24.54 2.69 29.41
C VAL A 255 -24.01 4.11 29.70
N ASP A 256 -23.18 4.27 30.74
CA ASP A 256 -22.70 5.58 31.20
C ASP A 256 -21.23 5.82 30.81
N GLY A 257 -21.01 6.51 29.69
CA GLY A 257 -19.77 7.24 29.38
C GLY A 257 -18.99 6.78 28.14
N VAL A 258 -18.91 5.47 27.88
CA VAL A 258 -18.21 4.89 26.71
C VAL A 258 -19.24 4.16 25.85
N THR A 259 -19.85 4.89 24.91
CA THR A 259 -20.92 4.34 24.08
C THR A 259 -20.36 3.66 22.83
N ILE A 260 -20.57 2.35 22.71
CA ILE A 260 -20.28 1.60 21.49
C ILE A 260 -21.33 1.94 20.44
N LYS A 261 -20.93 2.68 19.40
CA LYS A 261 -21.80 2.98 18.25
C LYS A 261 -21.81 1.81 17.27
N LEU A 262 -22.96 1.14 17.15
CA LEU A 262 -23.18 0.06 16.18
C LEU A 262 -23.37 0.60 14.76
N PHE A 263 -24.19 1.65 14.64
CA PHE A 263 -24.45 2.39 13.41
C PHE A 263 -24.34 3.88 13.68
N ASN A 264 -23.75 4.61 12.74
CA ASN A 264 -23.86 6.06 12.67
C ASN A 264 -24.69 6.44 11.44
N THR A 265 -25.31 7.63 11.44
CA THR A 265 -26.18 8.08 10.34
C THR A 265 -25.66 9.37 9.71
N GLY A 266 -26.13 9.66 8.49
CA GLY A 266 -25.71 10.84 7.74
C GLY A 266 -24.23 10.82 7.37
N ASN A 267 -23.58 11.99 7.39
CA ASN A 267 -22.19 12.16 6.96
C ASN A 267 -21.20 11.40 7.87
N ALA A 268 -21.54 11.21 9.14
CA ALA A 268 -20.70 10.50 10.10
C ALA A 268 -20.58 9.00 9.77
N ALA A 269 -21.55 8.40 9.08
CA ALA A 269 -21.46 7.01 8.64
C ALA A 269 -20.29 6.77 7.66
N ILE A 270 -19.92 7.79 6.89
CA ILE A 270 -18.85 7.75 5.89
C ILE A 270 -17.52 8.25 6.48
N GLU A 271 -17.55 8.78 7.71
CA GLU A 271 -16.37 9.18 8.46
C GLU A 271 -15.49 7.94 8.71
N GLY A 272 -14.24 7.99 8.26
CA GLY A 272 -13.31 6.85 8.33
C GLY A 272 -13.23 5.99 7.07
N LEU A 273 -14.09 6.18 6.05
CA LEU A 273 -14.01 5.44 4.77
C LEU A 273 -12.59 5.51 4.16
N GLY A 274 -11.98 6.70 4.18
CA GLY A 274 -10.61 6.90 3.70
C GLY A 274 -9.58 6.08 4.48
N VAL A 275 -9.73 5.95 5.81
CA VAL A 275 -8.84 5.16 6.66
C VAL A 275 -8.93 3.66 6.31
N PHE A 276 -10.14 3.15 6.05
CA PHE A 276 -10.32 1.77 5.59
C PHE A 276 -9.73 1.55 4.19
N MET A 277 -9.92 2.50 3.27
CA MET A 277 -9.34 2.44 1.92
C MET A 277 -7.80 2.47 1.97
N PHE A 278 -7.22 3.33 2.81
CA PHE A 278 -5.77 3.40 3.04
C PHE A 278 -5.23 2.08 3.58
N SER A 279 -5.94 1.46 4.54
CA SER A 279 -5.47 0.26 5.23
C SER A 279 -5.34 -0.95 4.31
N PHE A 280 -6.10 -1.00 3.21
CA PHE A 280 -6.03 -2.09 2.22
C PHE A 280 -5.21 -1.73 0.97
N LEU A 281 -4.54 -0.59 0.96
CA LEU A 281 -3.76 -0.15 -0.19
C LEU A 281 -2.42 -0.89 -0.24
N CYS A 282 -2.24 -1.73 -1.27
CA CYS A 282 -0.98 -2.44 -1.52
C CYS A 282 -0.57 -2.48 -3.00
N GLN A 283 -1.41 -1.95 -3.88
CA GLN A 283 -1.21 -1.88 -5.33
C GLN A 283 0.04 -1.09 -5.72
N ILE A 284 0.49 -0.19 -4.86
CA ILE A 284 1.67 0.64 -5.13
C ILE A 284 2.94 -0.18 -5.40
N ASN A 285 3.07 -1.37 -4.80
CA ASN A 285 4.25 -2.23 -4.97
C ASN A 285 3.91 -3.55 -5.70
N CYS A 286 2.71 -3.68 -6.27
CA CYS A 286 2.27 -4.95 -6.85
C CYS A 286 3.12 -5.38 -8.06
N TYR A 287 3.64 -4.43 -8.84
CA TYR A 287 4.51 -4.69 -9.99
C TYR A 287 5.85 -5.26 -9.56
N GLU A 288 6.51 -4.60 -8.61
CA GLU A 288 7.79 -5.06 -8.04
C GLU A 288 7.64 -6.48 -7.49
N VAL A 289 6.57 -6.72 -6.72
CA VAL A 289 6.30 -8.04 -6.14
C VAL A 289 5.98 -9.09 -7.22
N TYR A 290 5.24 -8.74 -8.28
CA TYR A 290 4.95 -9.65 -9.39
C TYR A 290 6.22 -10.07 -10.13
N TRP A 291 7.10 -9.12 -10.43
CA TRP A 291 8.31 -9.37 -11.21
C TRP A 291 9.41 -10.06 -10.41
N GLU A 292 9.37 -9.99 -9.08
CA GLU A 292 10.21 -10.80 -8.18
C GLU A 292 9.76 -12.27 -8.05
N MET A 293 8.55 -12.63 -8.50
CA MET A 293 8.06 -14.02 -8.42
C MET A 293 8.89 -14.94 -9.33
N LYS A 294 9.29 -16.11 -8.80
CA LYS A 294 10.06 -17.10 -9.56
C LYS A 294 9.26 -17.68 -10.73
N GLN A 295 7.98 -17.97 -10.49
CA GLN A 295 7.08 -18.52 -11.49
C GLN A 295 5.89 -17.57 -11.71
N ARG A 296 6.10 -16.62 -12.62
CA ARG A 296 5.18 -15.53 -12.94
C ARG A 296 3.98 -16.07 -13.70
N SER A 297 2.79 -15.83 -13.16
CA SER A 297 1.52 -15.96 -13.87
C SER A 297 0.45 -15.17 -13.13
N ALA A 298 -0.50 -14.59 -13.85
CA ALA A 298 -1.60 -13.84 -13.25
C ALA A 298 -2.40 -14.68 -12.24
N LYS A 299 -2.61 -15.98 -12.51
CA LYS A 299 -3.33 -16.89 -11.61
C LYS A 299 -2.62 -17.05 -10.27
N ARG A 300 -1.30 -17.23 -10.30
CA ARG A 300 -0.49 -17.43 -9.09
C ARG A 300 -0.35 -16.15 -8.30
N PHE A 301 -0.15 -15.03 -8.98
CA PHE A 301 -0.15 -13.72 -8.34
C PHE A 301 -1.48 -13.43 -7.66
N THR A 302 -2.61 -13.71 -8.33
CA THR A 302 -3.95 -13.56 -7.76
C THR A 302 -4.13 -14.41 -6.51
N LEU A 303 -3.67 -15.66 -6.52
CA LEU A 303 -3.73 -16.52 -5.33
C LEU A 303 -2.91 -15.93 -4.17
N CYS A 304 -1.68 -15.48 -4.44
CA CYS A 304 -0.84 -14.86 -3.42
C CYS A 304 -1.46 -13.57 -2.88
N ALA A 305 -2.01 -12.73 -3.76
CA ALA A 305 -2.72 -11.52 -3.42
C ALA A 305 -3.95 -11.82 -2.55
N ALA A 306 -4.79 -12.78 -2.95
CA ALA A 306 -5.97 -13.18 -2.17
C ALA A 306 -5.60 -13.65 -0.77
N ILE A 307 -4.58 -14.52 -0.63
CA ILE A 307 -4.11 -14.99 0.69
C ILE A 307 -3.59 -13.81 1.52
N ALA A 308 -2.81 -12.90 0.93
CA ALA A 308 -2.30 -11.72 1.63
C ALA A 308 -3.43 -10.80 2.10
N MET A 309 -4.41 -10.52 1.24
CA MET A 309 -5.53 -9.64 1.58
C MET A 309 -6.47 -10.27 2.61
N ILE A 310 -6.70 -11.58 2.55
CA ILE A 310 -7.48 -12.30 3.58
C ILE A 310 -6.75 -12.26 4.93
N LEU A 311 -5.43 -12.46 4.94
CA LEU A 311 -4.63 -12.31 6.16
C LEU A 311 -4.79 -10.90 6.76
N CYS A 312 -4.64 -9.85 5.94
CA CYS A 312 -4.82 -8.46 6.39
C CYS A 312 -6.25 -8.21 6.90
N PHE A 313 -7.25 -8.72 6.18
CA PHE A 313 -8.66 -8.60 6.55
C PHE A 313 -8.94 -9.19 7.94
N VAL A 314 -8.44 -10.40 8.23
CA VAL A 314 -8.60 -11.02 9.56
C VAL A 314 -7.97 -10.15 10.65
N LEU A 315 -6.75 -9.66 10.42
CA LEU A 315 -6.07 -8.79 11.40
C LEU A 315 -6.81 -7.48 11.64
N TYR A 316 -7.38 -6.90 10.59
CA TYR A 316 -8.14 -5.66 10.67
C TYR A 316 -9.48 -5.85 11.35
N VAL A 317 -10.20 -6.94 11.06
CA VAL A 317 -11.43 -7.31 11.76
C VAL A 317 -11.19 -7.48 13.26
N LEU A 318 -10.13 -8.21 13.64
CA LEU A 318 -9.77 -8.40 15.04
C LEU A 318 -9.40 -7.08 15.73
N THR A 319 -8.60 -6.24 15.06
CA THR A 319 -8.19 -4.93 15.59
C THR A 319 -9.39 -4.01 15.78
N VAL A 320 -10.28 -3.92 14.78
CA VAL A 320 -11.50 -3.11 14.84
C VAL A 320 -12.41 -3.62 15.94
N PHE A 321 -12.67 -4.92 15.99
CA PHE A 321 -13.59 -5.48 16.97
C PHE A 321 -13.06 -5.31 18.38
N PHE A 322 -11.94 -5.94 18.74
CA PHE A 322 -11.47 -5.93 20.12
C PHE A 322 -10.99 -4.54 20.54
N GLY A 323 -10.34 -3.79 19.64
CA GLY A 323 -9.84 -2.45 19.95
C GLY A 323 -10.95 -1.42 20.15
N TYR A 324 -12.04 -1.50 19.38
CA TYR A 324 -13.19 -0.60 19.57
C TYR A 324 -14.10 -1.06 20.70
N MET A 325 -14.27 -2.36 20.92
CA MET A 325 -15.10 -2.87 22.02
C MET A 325 -14.46 -2.57 23.39
N GLU A 326 -13.13 -2.56 23.47
CA GLU A 326 -12.41 -2.25 24.69
C GLU A 326 -12.52 -0.77 25.09
N PHE A 327 -12.38 0.17 24.15
CA PHE A 327 -12.27 1.60 24.48
C PHE A 327 -13.45 2.45 23.98
N GLY A 328 -14.31 1.92 23.12
CA GLY A 328 -15.49 2.59 22.54
C GLY A 328 -15.19 4.00 22.01
N SER A 329 -15.98 4.97 22.48
CA SER A 329 -15.87 6.37 22.07
C SER A 329 -14.58 7.07 22.51
N ALA A 330 -13.75 6.47 23.37
CA ALA A 330 -12.47 7.04 23.79
C ALA A 330 -11.41 6.98 22.68
N VAL A 331 -11.51 6.04 21.72
CA VAL A 331 -10.55 5.94 20.61
C VAL A 331 -10.85 6.99 19.56
N GLN A 332 -10.14 8.11 19.62
CA GLN A 332 -10.33 9.26 18.73
C GLN A 332 -9.29 9.33 17.60
N SER A 333 -8.10 8.75 17.80
CA SER A 333 -7.01 8.78 16.82
C SER A 333 -6.35 7.42 16.66
N SER A 334 -5.24 7.19 17.35
CA SER A 334 -4.48 5.93 17.34
C SER A 334 -4.84 5.09 18.55
N ILE A 335 -5.09 3.80 18.35
CA ILE A 335 -5.31 2.86 19.46
C ILE A 335 -4.11 2.75 20.41
N LEU A 336 -2.90 3.05 19.92
CA LEU A 336 -1.70 3.04 20.76
C LEU A 336 -1.82 4.03 21.91
N LEU A 337 -2.49 5.16 21.75
CA LEU A 337 -2.60 6.16 22.82
C LEU A 337 -3.41 5.67 24.03
N MET A 338 -4.14 4.55 23.90
CA MET A 338 -5.07 4.05 24.92
C MET A 338 -4.42 3.10 25.93
N TYR A 339 -3.28 2.49 25.59
CA TYR A 339 -2.63 1.49 26.46
C TYR A 339 -1.54 2.10 27.37
N ASN A 340 -1.20 1.39 28.46
CA ASN A 340 -0.10 1.75 29.36
C ASN A 340 1.10 0.79 29.22
N PRO A 341 2.05 1.06 28.29
CA PRO A 341 3.17 0.16 28.04
C PRO A 341 4.15 0.04 29.22
N VAL A 342 4.20 1.02 30.13
CA VAL A 342 5.18 1.02 31.22
C VAL A 342 4.80 0.04 32.32
N ARG A 343 3.50 -0.13 32.57
CA ARG A 343 2.99 -1.06 33.58
C ARG A 343 2.87 -2.49 33.07
N GLU A 344 2.64 -2.65 31.77
CA GLU A 344 2.28 -3.93 31.17
C GLU A 344 3.36 -4.38 30.18
N PRO A 345 4.19 -5.38 30.54
CA PRO A 345 5.30 -5.82 29.71
C PRO A 345 4.86 -6.32 28.32
N MET A 346 3.69 -6.95 28.23
CA MET A 346 3.14 -7.46 26.97
C MET A 346 2.87 -6.32 25.97
N VAL A 347 2.25 -5.23 26.44
CA VAL A 347 2.01 -4.02 25.65
C VAL A 347 3.33 -3.42 25.19
N MET A 348 4.34 -3.32 26.06
CA MET A 348 5.65 -2.77 25.72
C MET A 348 6.33 -3.54 24.57
N VAL A 349 6.28 -4.88 24.60
CA VAL A 349 6.82 -5.71 23.51
C VAL A 349 6.08 -5.42 22.20
N GLY A 350 4.76 -5.22 22.27
CA GLY A 350 3.94 -4.84 21.11
C GLY A 350 4.35 -3.50 20.51
N TYR A 351 4.58 -2.51 21.37
CA TYR A 351 5.03 -1.18 20.97
C TYR A 351 6.40 -1.20 20.30
N VAL A 352 7.36 -1.96 20.87
CA VAL A 352 8.68 -2.14 20.25
C VAL A 352 8.54 -2.82 18.89
N GLY A 353 7.70 -3.85 18.78
CA GLY A 353 7.43 -4.53 17.51
C GLY A 353 6.85 -3.59 16.44
N ILE A 354 5.83 -2.80 16.80
CA ILE A 354 5.25 -1.80 15.90
C ILE A 354 6.26 -0.72 15.54
N LEU A 355 7.09 -0.24 16.48
CA LEU A 355 8.15 0.72 16.20
C LEU A 355 9.14 0.20 15.15
N VAL A 356 9.64 -1.04 15.32
CA VAL A 356 10.56 -1.66 14.35
C VAL A 356 9.89 -1.79 12.99
N LYS A 357 8.62 -2.22 12.97
CA LYS A 357 7.83 -2.33 11.74
C LYS A 357 7.63 -0.96 11.06
N LEU A 358 7.40 0.11 11.81
CA LEU A 358 7.22 1.46 11.26
C LEU A 358 8.52 2.00 10.68
N CYS A 359 9.67 1.75 11.31
CA CYS A 359 10.99 2.10 10.77
C CYS A 359 11.25 1.39 9.44
N ALA A 360 10.93 0.10 9.36
CA ALA A 360 11.03 -0.68 8.12
C ALA A 360 10.12 -0.12 7.02
N ALA A 361 8.84 0.11 7.32
CA ALA A 361 7.88 0.65 6.37
C ALA A 361 8.27 2.06 5.90
N TYR A 362 8.79 2.90 6.80
CA TYR A 362 9.29 4.23 6.49
C TYR A 362 10.43 4.19 5.47
N ALA A 363 11.40 3.28 5.64
CA ALA A 363 12.51 3.14 4.70
C ALA A 363 12.01 2.83 3.29
N LEU A 364 11.11 1.85 3.17
CA LEU A 364 10.59 1.39 1.88
C LEU A 364 9.74 2.46 1.20
N GLN A 365 8.85 3.10 1.95
CA GLN A 365 7.95 4.08 1.38
C GLN A 365 8.66 5.38 1.02
N THR A 366 9.70 5.77 1.78
CA THR A 366 10.54 6.93 1.41
C THR A 366 11.35 6.65 0.16
N MET A 367 11.80 5.40 -0.06
CA MET A 367 12.44 5.00 -1.32
C MET A 367 11.49 5.07 -2.52
N ALA A 368 10.23 4.63 -2.35
CA ALA A 368 9.21 4.79 -3.39
C ALA A 368 8.95 6.28 -3.69
N CYS A 369 8.87 7.11 -2.65
CA CYS A 369 8.71 8.56 -2.77
C CYS A 369 9.89 9.20 -3.54
N ARG A 370 11.13 8.82 -3.19
CA ARG A 370 12.36 9.25 -3.88
C ARG A 370 12.34 8.86 -5.36
N ASN A 371 12.03 7.61 -5.66
CA ASN A 371 12.05 7.11 -7.03
C ASN A 371 11.01 7.84 -7.91
N ALA A 372 9.83 8.16 -7.35
CA ALA A 372 8.83 8.97 -8.06
C ALA A 372 9.33 10.40 -8.34
N VAL A 373 9.99 11.05 -7.38
CA VAL A 373 10.61 12.37 -7.60
C VAL A 373 11.67 12.29 -8.69
N TYR A 374 12.55 11.29 -8.62
CA TYR A 374 13.63 11.10 -9.59
C TYR A 374 13.11 10.85 -11.00
N HIS A 375 12.02 10.09 -11.15
CA HIS A 375 11.34 9.92 -12.43
C HIS A 375 10.86 11.27 -13.00
N CYS A 376 10.20 12.11 -12.19
CA CYS A 376 9.69 13.41 -12.63
C CYS A 376 10.79 14.40 -13.05
N ILE A 377 11.96 14.35 -12.40
CA ILE A 377 13.13 15.19 -12.75
C ILE A 377 14.09 14.51 -13.73
N SER A 378 13.72 13.33 -14.24
CA SER A 378 14.52 12.51 -15.15
C SER A 378 15.95 12.21 -14.63
N TRP A 379 16.07 11.95 -13.32
CA TRP A 379 17.31 11.49 -12.71
C TRP A 379 17.33 9.97 -12.61
N GLU A 380 18.43 9.37 -13.04
CA GLU A 380 18.68 7.94 -12.84
C GLU A 380 19.44 7.70 -11.53
N VAL A 381 18.91 6.82 -10.67
CA VAL A 381 19.49 6.53 -9.34
C VAL A 381 20.95 6.05 -9.43
N GLU A 382 21.25 5.27 -10.46
CA GLU A 382 22.53 4.59 -10.66
C GLU A 382 23.64 5.57 -11.05
N THR A 383 23.34 6.51 -11.95
CA THR A 383 24.30 7.51 -12.45
C THR A 383 24.39 8.74 -11.54
N LEU A 384 23.43 8.92 -10.61
CA LEU A 384 23.40 10.10 -9.73
C LEU A 384 24.56 10.11 -8.73
N PRO A 385 25.33 11.22 -8.64
CA PRO A 385 26.35 11.40 -7.62
C PRO A 385 25.78 11.27 -6.20
N TYR A 386 26.52 10.60 -5.30
CA TYR A 386 26.06 10.34 -3.93
C TYR A 386 25.71 11.61 -3.13
N TRP A 387 26.40 12.72 -3.35
CA TRP A 387 26.09 13.97 -2.65
C TRP A 387 24.74 14.57 -3.07
N LYS A 388 24.39 14.53 -4.37
CA LYS A 388 23.07 14.96 -4.86
C LYS A 388 21.97 14.06 -4.32
N HIS A 389 22.23 12.75 -4.30
CA HIS A 389 21.34 11.76 -3.72
C HIS A 389 21.06 12.07 -2.24
N PHE A 390 22.12 12.28 -1.46
CA PHE A 390 22.04 12.57 -0.03
C PHE A 390 21.26 13.85 0.26
N ILE A 391 21.53 14.94 -0.47
CA ILE A 391 20.79 16.19 -0.34
C ILE A 391 19.30 15.98 -0.63
N ALA A 392 18.96 15.30 -1.72
CA ALA A 392 17.57 15.06 -2.09
C ALA A 392 16.83 14.22 -1.05
N VAL A 393 17.46 13.16 -0.53
CA VAL A 393 16.89 12.31 0.53
C VAL A 393 16.70 13.10 1.82
N ILE A 394 17.69 13.90 2.23
CA ILE A 394 17.56 14.75 3.44
C ILE A 394 16.42 15.75 3.28
N ILE A 395 16.37 16.49 2.18
CA ILE A 395 15.30 17.48 1.95
C ILE A 395 13.93 16.81 2.03
N LEU A 396 13.76 15.68 1.35
CA LEU A 396 12.51 14.92 1.36
C LEU A 396 12.16 14.43 2.77
N SER A 397 13.09 13.74 3.44
CA SER A 397 12.85 13.17 4.77
C SER A 397 12.63 14.25 5.83
N THR A 398 13.30 15.41 5.73
CA THR A 398 13.06 16.57 6.60
C THR A 398 11.68 17.17 6.35
N ALA A 399 11.23 17.29 5.09
CA ALA A 399 9.87 17.75 4.80
C ALA A 399 8.82 16.80 5.40
N VAL A 400 9.03 15.50 5.28
CA VAL A 400 8.16 14.47 5.90
C VAL A 400 8.17 14.60 7.43
N LEU A 401 9.33 14.81 8.06
CA LEU A 401 9.44 15.06 9.50
C LEU A 401 8.63 16.27 9.93
N LEU A 402 8.80 17.41 9.26
CA LEU A 402 8.07 18.63 9.60
C LEU A 402 6.56 18.42 9.53
N CYS A 403 6.06 17.80 8.46
CA CYS A 403 4.65 17.44 8.37
C CYS A 403 4.21 16.51 9.52
N GLY A 404 5.00 15.47 9.83
CA GLY A 404 4.68 14.51 10.90
C GLY A 404 4.70 15.11 12.32
N LEU A 405 5.47 16.17 12.57
CA LEU A 405 5.52 16.84 13.87
C LEU A 405 4.37 17.82 14.09
N PHE A 406 3.86 18.42 13.02
CA PHE A 406 2.85 19.49 13.08
C PHE A 406 1.43 19.03 12.78
N ILE A 407 1.25 17.90 12.09
CA ILE A 407 -0.08 17.32 11.89
C ILE A 407 -0.50 16.58 13.18
N PRO A 408 -1.59 16.99 13.85
CA PRO A 408 -1.94 16.48 15.17
C PRO A 408 -2.67 15.13 15.13
N ASN A 409 -3.32 14.79 14.01
CA ASN A 409 -4.15 13.59 13.91
C ASN A 409 -3.70 12.71 12.73
N ILE A 410 -3.37 11.45 13.04
CA ILE A 410 -2.99 10.46 12.04
C ILE A 410 -4.14 10.10 11.10
N ASN A 411 -5.39 10.13 11.60
CA ASN A 411 -6.57 9.77 10.82
C ASN A 411 -6.89 10.82 9.76
N THR A 412 -6.50 12.08 9.94
CA THR A 412 -6.58 13.10 8.87
C THR A 412 -5.71 12.69 7.69
N VAL A 413 -4.48 12.23 7.95
CA VAL A 413 -3.57 11.76 6.91
C VAL A 413 -4.11 10.51 6.25
N PHE A 414 -4.51 9.50 7.03
CA PHE A 414 -5.08 8.25 6.49
C PHE A 414 -6.38 8.48 5.72
N GLY A 415 -7.25 9.35 6.22
CA GLY A 415 -8.52 9.69 5.58
C GLY A 415 -8.29 10.35 4.22
N LEU A 416 -7.48 11.41 4.17
CA LEU A 416 -7.24 12.18 2.95
C LEU A 416 -6.43 11.36 1.92
N VAL A 417 -5.31 10.79 2.35
CA VAL A 417 -4.44 10.00 1.47
C VAL A 417 -5.14 8.73 1.03
N GLY A 418 -5.88 8.07 1.93
CA GLY A 418 -6.66 6.88 1.61
C GLY A 418 -7.81 7.13 0.66
N ALA A 419 -8.56 8.22 0.83
CA ALA A 419 -9.65 8.54 -0.09
C ALA A 419 -9.11 8.85 -1.49
N ILE A 420 -8.14 9.76 -1.61
CA ILE A 420 -7.59 10.18 -2.91
C ILE A 420 -6.76 9.06 -3.52
N CYS A 421 -5.66 8.68 -2.85
CA CYS A 421 -4.70 7.73 -3.41
C CYS A 421 -5.23 6.31 -3.40
N GLY A 422 -5.95 5.90 -2.35
CA GLY A 422 -6.62 4.60 -2.32
C GLY A 422 -7.66 4.48 -3.43
N GLY A 423 -8.47 5.52 -3.66
CA GLY A 423 -9.44 5.51 -4.75
C GLY A 423 -8.79 5.40 -6.13
N PHE A 424 -7.71 6.16 -6.38
CA PHE A 424 -7.00 6.08 -7.65
C PHE A 424 -6.21 4.77 -7.84
N LEU A 425 -5.33 4.43 -6.89
CA LEU A 425 -4.40 3.30 -7.02
C LEU A 425 -5.07 1.95 -6.82
N SER A 426 -6.04 1.85 -5.90
CA SER A 426 -6.72 0.60 -5.60
C SER A 426 -7.89 0.34 -6.55
N PHE A 427 -8.61 1.38 -6.97
CA PHE A 427 -9.88 1.20 -7.69
C PHE A 427 -9.83 1.70 -9.15
N ILE A 428 -9.57 2.99 -9.38
CA ILE A 428 -9.67 3.60 -10.71
C ILE A 428 -8.59 3.11 -11.68
N PHE A 429 -7.31 3.26 -11.36
CA PHE A 429 -6.23 2.88 -12.29
C PHE A 429 -6.24 1.40 -12.68
N PRO A 430 -6.43 0.45 -11.74
CA PRO A 430 -6.54 -0.97 -12.09
C PRO A 430 -7.68 -1.22 -13.08
N ALA A 431 -8.85 -0.60 -12.86
CA ALA A 431 -9.98 -0.71 -13.77
C ALA A 431 -9.68 -0.12 -15.16
N LEU A 432 -9.08 1.07 -15.21
CA LEU A 432 -8.70 1.71 -16.47
C LEU A 432 -7.67 0.89 -17.22
N PHE A 433 -6.61 0.42 -16.56
CA PHE A 433 -5.58 -0.40 -17.21
C PHE A 433 -6.18 -1.68 -17.79
N TYR A 434 -7.13 -2.31 -17.09
CA TYR A 434 -7.79 -3.50 -17.62
C TYR A 434 -8.67 -3.19 -18.84
N LEU A 435 -9.46 -2.11 -18.79
CA LEU A 435 -10.28 -1.64 -19.92
C LEU A 435 -9.43 -1.32 -21.17
N TYR A 436 -8.33 -0.58 -20.98
CA TYR A 436 -7.47 -0.13 -22.08
C TYR A 436 -6.45 -1.17 -22.53
N SER A 437 -6.34 -2.32 -21.86
CA SER A 437 -5.43 -3.39 -22.26
C SER A 437 -5.83 -4.11 -23.56
N GLY A 438 -6.94 -3.72 -24.20
CA GLY A 438 -7.41 -4.25 -25.50
C GLY A 438 -8.28 -5.51 -25.38
N ASN A 439 -9.05 -5.81 -26.44
CA ASN A 439 -10.07 -6.87 -26.48
C ASN A 439 -11.15 -6.75 -25.38
N TRP A 440 -11.58 -5.53 -25.06
CA TRP A 440 -12.63 -5.28 -24.07
C TRP A 440 -14.03 -5.43 -24.69
N THR A 441 -14.63 -6.62 -24.55
CA THR A 441 -16.03 -6.87 -24.92
C THR A 441 -16.66 -7.82 -23.91
N LEU A 442 -17.99 -7.75 -23.72
CA LEU A 442 -18.68 -8.64 -22.78
C LEU A 442 -18.42 -10.13 -23.07
N ARG A 443 -18.22 -10.50 -24.34
CA ARG A 443 -17.91 -11.87 -24.77
C ARG A 443 -16.48 -12.30 -24.46
N SER A 444 -15.52 -11.39 -24.43
CA SER A 444 -14.10 -11.72 -24.23
C SER A 444 -13.70 -11.78 -22.74
N VAL A 445 -14.25 -10.89 -21.91
CA VAL A 445 -13.92 -10.85 -20.46
C VAL A 445 -14.94 -11.60 -19.61
N GLY A 446 -16.15 -11.81 -20.12
CA GLY A 446 -17.25 -12.42 -19.38
C GLY A 446 -18.00 -11.43 -18.49
N LEU A 447 -19.20 -11.82 -18.06
CA LEU A 447 -20.12 -10.95 -17.32
C LEU A 447 -19.53 -10.47 -15.98
N PHE A 448 -18.88 -11.38 -15.24
CA PHE A 448 -18.31 -11.06 -13.93
C PHE A 448 -17.24 -9.97 -14.04
N ASP A 449 -16.23 -10.16 -14.88
CA ASP A 449 -15.16 -9.18 -15.04
C ASP A 449 -15.67 -7.85 -15.59
N TYR A 450 -16.65 -7.90 -16.50
CA TYR A 450 -17.27 -6.68 -17.03
C TYR A 450 -17.96 -5.87 -15.93
N VAL A 451 -18.84 -6.50 -15.14
CA VAL A 451 -19.58 -5.81 -14.06
C VAL A 451 -18.65 -5.39 -12.93
N ALA A 452 -17.74 -6.28 -12.50
CA ALA A 452 -16.82 -6.00 -11.41
C ALA A 452 -15.87 -4.85 -11.73
N THR A 453 -15.38 -4.74 -12.97
CA THR A 453 -14.50 -3.63 -13.36
C THR A 453 -15.23 -2.29 -13.37
N HIS A 454 -16.48 -2.24 -13.86
CA HIS A 454 -17.27 -1.01 -13.80
C HIS A 454 -17.68 -0.64 -12.36
N ALA A 455 -18.03 -1.64 -11.55
CA ALA A 455 -18.31 -1.44 -10.13
C ALA A 455 -17.08 -0.90 -9.38
N LEU A 456 -15.89 -1.43 -9.67
CA LEU A 456 -14.62 -0.96 -9.13
C LEU A 456 -14.34 0.49 -9.54
N LEU A 457 -14.55 0.84 -10.81
CA LEU A 457 -14.35 2.21 -11.30
C LEU A 457 -15.30 3.20 -10.62
N PHE A 458 -16.59 2.86 -10.55
CA PHE A 458 -17.61 3.72 -9.94
C PHE A 458 -17.42 3.85 -8.42
N SER A 459 -17.09 2.76 -7.73
CA SER A 459 -16.77 2.80 -6.30
C SER A 459 -15.49 3.60 -6.02
N GLY A 460 -14.53 3.60 -6.95
CA GLY A 460 -13.38 4.49 -6.97
C GLY A 460 -13.76 5.97 -6.93
N VAL A 461 -14.63 6.41 -7.84
CA VAL A 461 -15.10 7.80 -7.89
C VAL A 461 -15.86 8.18 -6.62
N ILE A 462 -16.76 7.31 -6.15
CA ILE A 462 -17.49 7.51 -4.89
C ILE A 462 -16.52 7.62 -3.72
N GLY A 463 -15.58 6.69 -3.60
CA GLY A 463 -14.60 6.66 -2.50
C GLY A 463 -13.75 7.94 -2.45
N ILE A 464 -13.32 8.45 -3.61
CA ILE A 464 -12.59 9.73 -3.68
C ILE A 464 -13.48 10.89 -3.25
N VAL A 465 -14.66 11.04 -3.84
CA VAL A 465 -15.53 12.21 -3.59
C VAL A 465 -16.00 12.21 -2.14
N PHE A 466 -16.67 11.14 -1.70
CA PHE A 466 -17.24 11.08 -0.36
C PHE A 466 -16.16 10.92 0.72
N GLY A 467 -15.11 10.13 0.47
CA GLY A 467 -14.01 9.96 1.42
C GLY A 467 -13.22 11.24 1.63
N THR A 468 -12.98 12.04 0.57
CA THR A 468 -12.27 13.31 0.69
C THR A 468 -13.13 14.34 1.40
N ILE A 469 -14.40 14.47 1.04
CA ILE A 469 -15.35 15.38 1.71
C ILE A 469 -15.45 15.03 3.21
N ALA A 470 -15.63 13.75 3.55
CA ALA A 470 -15.71 13.31 4.94
C ALA A 470 -14.42 13.61 5.72
N SER A 471 -13.25 13.36 5.11
CA SER A 471 -11.95 13.62 5.75
C SER A 471 -11.72 15.12 6.00
N VAL A 472 -12.07 15.97 5.04
CA VAL A 472 -11.96 17.43 5.17
C VAL A 472 -12.95 17.95 6.21
N TYR A 473 -14.20 17.47 6.17
CA TYR A 473 -15.22 17.86 7.15
C TYR A 473 -14.82 17.49 8.58
N SER A 474 -14.45 16.22 8.81
CA SER A 474 -14.00 15.72 10.11
C SER A 474 -12.81 16.54 10.65
N THR A 475 -11.85 16.89 9.79
CA THR A 475 -10.69 17.70 10.16
C THR A 475 -11.05 19.16 10.44
N ALA A 476 -12.05 19.73 9.77
CA ALA A 476 -12.47 21.11 9.99
C ALA A 476 -13.34 21.29 11.25
N THR A 477 -13.99 20.23 11.70
CA THR A 477 -14.87 20.24 12.89
C THR A 477 -14.18 19.78 14.18
N THR A 478 -12.95 19.27 14.09
CA THR A 478 -12.11 18.85 15.22
C THR A 478 -11.09 19.94 15.53
#